data_AF-A0A7S3LGT1-F1
#
_entry.id   AF-A0A7S3LGT1-F1
#
_cell.length_a   1.000
_cell.length_b   1.000
_cell.length_c   1.000
_cell.angle_alpha   90.00
_cell.angle_beta   90.00
_cell.angle_gamma   90.00
#
_symmetry.space_group_name_H-M   'P 1'
#
loop_
_entity.id
_entity.type
_entity.pdbx_description
1 polymer ?
#
loop_
_entity_poly.entity_id
_entity_poly.type
_entity_poly.pdbx_seq_one_letter_code
_entity_poly.pdbx_strand_id
1 'polypeptide(L)'
;MSDNQRLSASQHRSSRARPRRRCETMQGLQAVGAVVLLVIVTINIRFLIHTHNDRVLRRGHHLPGWSVNDASAHKQDKGHDHGVNNNNRPRSRGRHSRHAKPPLKTKVVSNRTEEILSIFQQPAPWRQSKVIPRWMKDYMQWHQDQRAALTADNWNNGTFRFLVVRCSKVDNKCGGTADRLKPMPYYFLVANHLKRVLFIWWEVPAPLEFFLEPPSVDGIDLRLPSFLLEIEKAENRLRAHVPDIYGSRDVQAVLGYTEPGQEEPRQVNQRKTRFMMNHILPTETLVTIRFQTHDHGANEYNNLRVQYPFMDPVTNETVQPLHLAKTDDEVEASFEEVFRDVWYSCLIPVPAIQQRIAEQMSSLGLYRNNYNAIHIRSRYHVKAQGHRLDLLCENAVHCLYKLDAQKASTRPIYVSADHRSAVWTTLQYSHKLSLHHVTAREKNLILSLSRQQAMQDESGILHLDRGSNHLARNAKDFTTSQFEAHEYYDTFVDVYILSQADCITFNVGNYGKWANLLSDNRQCRISHMGRKCDASDLVLPVVKEEDDDDEGE
;
A
#
# COMPACT_ATOMS: atom_id res chain seq x y z
N MET A 1 -22.08 55.46 21.18
CA MET A 1 -22.25 56.62 20.28
C MET A 1 -20.98 56.76 19.45
N SER A 2 -21.01 56.29 18.22
CA SER A 2 -20.14 56.69 17.10
C SER A 2 -20.58 55.89 15.88
N ASP A 3 -21.08 56.61 14.88
CA ASP A 3 -21.59 56.13 13.60
C ASP A 3 -20.53 55.51 12.69
N ASN A 4 -20.92 54.55 11.83
CA ASN A 4 -20.90 54.77 10.37
C ASN A 4 -21.42 53.58 9.55
N GLN A 5 -22.56 53.85 8.88
CA GLN A 5 -22.95 53.56 7.50
C GLN A 5 -22.33 52.36 6.73
N ARG A 6 -23.21 51.48 6.22
CA ARG A 6 -23.01 50.74 4.97
C ARG A 6 -24.21 50.89 4.03
N LEU A 7 -23.89 51.32 2.82
CA LEU A 7 -24.75 51.56 1.67
C LEU A 7 -25.25 50.26 1.04
N SER A 8 -26.54 50.22 0.71
CA SER A 8 -27.19 49.24 -0.15
C SER A 8 -27.14 49.71 -1.61
N ALA A 9 -26.66 48.87 -2.53
CA ALA A 9 -26.78 49.09 -3.96
C ALA A 9 -27.65 48.01 -4.60
N SER A 10 -28.83 48.42 -5.08
CA SER A 10 -29.74 47.64 -5.92
C SER A 10 -29.25 47.66 -7.36
N GLN A 11 -29.23 46.51 -8.04
CA GLN A 11 -29.20 46.47 -9.51
C GLN A 11 -30.30 45.56 -10.04
N HIS A 12 -31.27 46.21 -10.68
CA HIS A 12 -32.25 45.63 -11.61
C HIS A 12 -31.55 44.96 -12.79
N ARG A 13 -31.98 43.75 -13.16
CA ARG A 13 -31.81 43.25 -14.54
C ARG A 13 -33.10 42.67 -15.10
N SER A 14 -33.50 43.36 -16.17
CA SER A 14 -34.54 43.12 -17.17
C SER A 14 -34.70 41.68 -17.64
N SER A 15 -35.96 41.24 -17.68
CA SER A 15 -36.48 40.04 -18.33
C SER A 15 -36.58 40.22 -19.85
N ARG A 16 -35.95 39.34 -20.63
CA ARG A 16 -36.23 39.16 -22.06
C ARG A 16 -36.84 37.78 -22.31
N ALA A 17 -38.11 37.79 -22.72
CA ALA A 17 -38.82 36.63 -23.24
C ALA A 17 -38.24 36.18 -24.59
N ARG A 18 -38.14 34.86 -24.80
CA ARG A 18 -37.85 34.23 -26.10
C ARG A 18 -39.07 33.42 -26.57
N PRO A 19 -39.29 33.29 -27.89
CA PRO A 19 -40.51 32.69 -28.42
C PRO A 19 -40.45 31.16 -28.45
N ARG A 20 -41.59 30.54 -28.15
CA ARG A 20 -41.87 29.11 -28.33
C ARG A 20 -41.81 28.75 -29.82
N ARG A 21 -40.99 27.77 -30.19
CA ARG A 21 -41.12 27.01 -31.46
C ARG A 21 -41.79 25.67 -31.17
N ARG A 22 -42.77 25.33 -32.01
CA ARG A 22 -43.51 24.06 -32.03
C ARG A 22 -42.57 22.91 -32.40
N CYS A 23 -42.75 21.76 -31.75
CA CYS A 23 -42.21 20.47 -32.18
C CYS A 23 -43.26 19.77 -33.04
N GLU A 24 -42.90 19.45 -34.28
CA GLU A 24 -43.58 18.47 -35.12
C GLU A 24 -42.69 17.21 -35.25
N THR A 25 -43.32 16.07 -35.02
CA THR A 25 -43.07 14.72 -35.57
C THR A 25 -41.65 14.13 -35.57
N MET A 26 -41.44 13.11 -34.73
CA MET A 26 -40.43 12.05 -34.93
C MET A 26 -41.14 10.71 -35.20
N GLN A 27 -41.18 10.31 -36.47
CA GLN A 27 -41.34 8.92 -36.91
C GLN A 27 -40.25 8.67 -37.95
N GLY A 28 -39.25 7.85 -37.61
CA GLY A 28 -38.16 7.51 -38.54
C GLY A 28 -36.82 7.28 -37.88
N LEU A 29 -36.71 6.38 -36.89
CA LEU A 29 -35.42 6.02 -36.28
C LEU A 29 -35.39 4.57 -35.78
N GLN A 30 -35.92 3.63 -36.57
CA GLN A 30 -35.77 2.19 -36.32
C GLN A 30 -35.07 1.42 -37.45
N ALA A 31 -34.85 2.02 -38.63
CA ALA A 31 -34.24 1.30 -39.77
C ALA A 31 -32.70 1.44 -39.88
N VAL A 32 -32.09 2.47 -39.28
CA VAL A 32 -30.64 2.74 -39.45
C VAL A 32 -29.77 1.90 -38.50
N GLY A 33 -30.30 1.49 -37.34
CA GLY A 33 -29.55 0.71 -36.34
C GLY A 33 -29.22 -0.72 -36.78
N ALA A 34 -30.10 -1.37 -37.54
CA ALA A 34 -29.90 -2.75 -37.98
C ALA A 34 -28.82 -2.89 -39.08
N VAL A 35 -28.67 -1.87 -39.93
CA VAL A 35 -27.69 -1.90 -41.03
C VAL A 35 -26.26 -1.70 -40.52
N VAL A 36 -26.08 -0.90 -39.46
CA VAL A 36 -24.75 -0.67 -38.85
C VAL A 36 -24.25 -1.92 -38.11
N LEU A 37 -25.14 -2.67 -37.46
CA LEU A 37 -24.76 -3.93 -36.78
C LEU A 37 -24.32 -5.01 -37.78
N LEU A 38 -24.99 -5.12 -38.92
CA LEU A 38 -24.70 -6.13 -39.95
C LEU A 38 -23.33 -5.90 -40.64
N VAL A 39 -22.93 -4.63 -40.82
CA VAL A 39 -21.63 -4.25 -41.39
C VAL A 39 -20.48 -4.53 -40.42
N ILE A 40 -20.68 -4.31 -39.11
CA ILE A 40 -19.66 -4.58 -38.08
C ILE A 40 -19.41 -6.09 -37.90
N VAL A 41 -20.46 -6.92 -38.01
CA VAL A 41 -20.33 -8.38 -37.92
C VAL A 41 -19.63 -8.97 -39.15
N THR A 42 -19.89 -8.44 -40.36
CA THR A 42 -19.22 -8.94 -41.58
C THR A 42 -17.74 -8.55 -41.68
N ILE A 43 -17.34 -7.40 -41.13
CA ILE A 43 -15.93 -6.99 -41.07
C ILE A 43 -15.11 -7.86 -40.12
N ASN A 44 -15.67 -8.26 -38.97
CA ASN A 44 -14.98 -9.12 -38.01
C ASN A 44 -14.82 -10.57 -38.51
N ILE A 45 -15.80 -11.11 -39.24
CA ILE A 45 -15.70 -12.48 -39.80
C ILE A 45 -14.64 -12.54 -40.91
N ARG A 46 -14.47 -11.48 -41.71
CA ARG A 46 -13.39 -11.42 -42.72
C ARG A 46 -11.98 -11.32 -42.11
N PHE A 47 -11.84 -10.71 -40.93
CA PHE A 47 -10.54 -10.63 -40.25
C PHE A 47 -10.12 -11.96 -39.61
N LEU A 48 -11.09 -12.76 -39.17
CA LEU A 48 -10.85 -14.09 -38.57
C LEU A 48 -10.54 -15.19 -39.59
N ILE A 49 -10.95 -15.05 -40.85
CA ILE A 49 -10.69 -16.05 -41.89
C ILE A 49 -9.30 -15.87 -42.54
N HIS A 50 -8.65 -14.71 -42.39
CA HIS A 50 -7.41 -14.43 -43.12
C HIS A 50 -6.10 -14.77 -42.39
N THR A 51 -6.13 -15.23 -41.13
CA THR A 51 -4.90 -15.49 -40.33
C THR A 51 -4.49 -16.96 -40.22
N HIS A 52 -5.13 -17.88 -40.94
CA HIS A 52 -4.70 -19.28 -41.00
C HIS A 52 -4.19 -19.65 -42.40
N ASN A 53 -2.95 -19.27 -42.72
CA ASN A 53 -2.02 -20.09 -43.51
C ASN A 53 -0.59 -19.51 -43.54
N ASP A 54 0.36 -20.42 -43.32
CA ASP A 54 1.80 -20.41 -43.68
C ASP A 54 2.90 -20.08 -42.65
N ARG A 55 3.39 -21.19 -42.07
CA ARG A 55 4.77 -21.73 -42.08
C ARG A 55 5.97 -20.87 -41.62
N VAL A 56 6.52 -21.32 -40.48
CA VAL A 56 7.92 -21.74 -40.23
C VAL A 56 9.05 -20.79 -40.68
N LEU A 57 9.76 -20.22 -39.69
CA LEU A 57 11.23 -20.16 -39.70
C LEU A 57 11.78 -20.15 -38.26
N ARG A 58 12.65 -21.13 -37.99
CA ARG A 58 13.42 -21.30 -36.75
C ARG A 58 14.33 -20.10 -36.51
N ARG A 59 14.26 -19.47 -35.33
CA ARG A 59 15.43 -18.89 -34.63
C ARG A 59 15.20 -18.98 -33.12
N GLY A 60 16.06 -19.75 -32.45
CA GLY A 60 16.13 -19.80 -31.00
C GLY A 60 16.65 -18.47 -30.47
N HIS A 61 15.97 -17.92 -29.46
CA HIS A 61 16.45 -16.81 -28.67
C HIS A 61 16.84 -17.32 -27.29
N HIS A 62 18.15 -17.31 -27.04
CA HIS A 62 18.73 -17.36 -25.71
C HIS A 62 18.23 -16.17 -24.89
N LEU A 63 17.78 -16.45 -23.66
CA LEU A 63 17.62 -15.46 -22.60
C LEU A 63 19.01 -15.00 -22.15
N PRO A 64 19.28 -13.69 -21.98
CA PRO A 64 20.55 -13.24 -21.43
C PRO A 64 20.52 -13.44 -19.91
N GLY A 65 21.39 -14.32 -19.43
CA GLY A 65 21.73 -14.43 -18.01
C GLY A 65 22.36 -13.13 -17.53
N TRP A 66 21.82 -12.57 -16.45
CA TRP A 66 22.45 -11.49 -15.71
C TRP A 66 23.63 -12.06 -14.92
N SER A 67 24.83 -11.84 -15.44
CA SER A 67 26.09 -12.03 -14.72
C SER A 67 26.51 -10.68 -14.12
N VAL A 68 26.47 -10.57 -12.80
CA VAL A 68 27.08 -9.46 -12.07
C VAL A 68 28.58 -9.72 -12.02
N ASN A 69 29.38 -8.93 -12.74
CA ASN A 69 30.79 -8.67 -12.42
C ASN A 69 31.30 -7.40 -13.13
N ASP A 70 31.98 -6.57 -12.34
CA ASP A 70 33.01 -5.58 -12.68
C ASP A 70 32.74 -4.49 -13.72
N ALA A 71 32.44 -3.28 -13.23
CA ALA A 71 32.65 -2.03 -13.96
C ALA A 71 33.56 -1.08 -13.14
N SER A 72 34.87 -1.29 -13.28
CA SER A 72 35.89 -0.26 -13.02
C SER A 72 36.35 0.28 -14.38
N ALA A 73 35.89 1.46 -14.79
CA ALA A 73 36.34 2.08 -16.04
C ALA A 73 36.75 3.54 -15.81
N HIS A 74 38.07 3.72 -15.83
CA HIS A 74 38.79 4.98 -16.01
C HIS A 74 38.25 5.79 -17.20
N LYS A 75 37.94 7.07 -16.98
CA LYS A 75 37.93 8.08 -18.05
C LYS A 75 39.33 8.66 -18.20
N GLN A 76 39.95 8.39 -19.35
CA GLN A 76 41.09 9.12 -19.88
C GLN A 76 40.59 10.47 -20.41
N ASP A 77 41.17 11.55 -19.91
CA ASP A 77 40.95 12.89 -20.42
C ASP A 77 42.03 13.24 -21.46
N LYS A 78 41.59 13.81 -22.59
CA LYS A 78 42.44 14.18 -23.72
C LYS A 78 43.04 15.56 -23.49
N GLY A 79 44.34 15.66 -23.73
CA GLY A 79 45.12 16.87 -23.56
C GLY A 79 44.77 18.01 -24.52
N HIS A 80 45.06 19.22 -24.04
CA HIS A 80 45.45 20.36 -24.87
C HIS A 80 46.69 20.99 -24.25
N ASP A 81 47.75 21.01 -25.05
CA ASP A 81 49.02 21.68 -24.83
C ASP A 81 48.88 23.17 -25.14
N HIS A 82 49.50 24.02 -24.32
CA HIS A 82 50.39 25.11 -24.73
C HIS A 82 50.81 25.95 -23.50
N GLY A 83 52.12 26.19 -23.36
CA GLY A 83 52.62 27.42 -22.73
C GLY A 83 53.57 27.29 -21.54
N VAL A 84 54.83 26.93 -21.82
CA VAL A 84 56.08 27.56 -21.34
C VAL A 84 56.02 28.39 -20.04
N ASN A 85 56.71 27.96 -18.98
CA ASN A 85 57.86 28.71 -18.44
C ASN A 85 58.74 27.93 -17.46
N ASN A 86 60.05 28.14 -17.58
CA ASN A 86 61.14 27.62 -16.76
C ASN A 86 61.07 28.14 -15.31
N ASN A 87 61.40 27.29 -14.34
CA ASN A 87 62.39 27.64 -13.30
C ASN A 87 62.89 26.45 -12.48
N ASN A 88 64.22 26.39 -12.39
CA ASN A 88 65.06 25.47 -11.63
C ASN A 88 64.77 25.47 -10.13
N ARG A 89 64.78 24.27 -9.49
CA ARG A 89 65.42 24.03 -8.17
C ARG A 89 65.48 22.53 -7.82
N PRO A 90 66.59 22.06 -7.21
CA PRO A 90 66.77 20.65 -6.84
C PRO A 90 66.22 20.38 -5.43
N ARG A 91 65.42 19.32 -5.25
CA ARG A 91 65.05 18.83 -3.92
C ARG A 91 65.06 17.30 -3.83
N SER A 92 66.09 16.82 -3.13
CA SER A 92 66.11 15.75 -2.13
C SER A 92 65.19 14.54 -2.32
N ARG A 93 65.84 13.39 -2.56
CA ARG A 93 65.33 12.03 -2.38
C ARG A 93 64.76 11.82 -0.97
N GLY A 94 63.44 11.82 -0.84
CA GLY A 94 62.71 11.34 0.34
C GLY A 94 62.22 9.90 0.12
N ARG A 95 62.89 8.95 0.78
CA ARG A 95 62.58 7.51 0.76
C ARG A 95 61.36 7.26 1.64
N HIS A 96 60.14 7.36 1.08
CA HIS A 96 58.92 6.99 1.83
C HIS A 96 58.76 5.47 1.90
N SER A 97 58.98 4.94 3.10
CA SER A 97 58.65 3.58 3.51
C SER A 97 57.16 3.32 3.29
N ARG A 98 56.83 2.41 2.38
CA ARG A 98 55.48 1.90 2.17
C ARG A 98 55.14 0.97 3.34
N HIS A 99 54.52 1.50 4.39
CA HIS A 99 53.79 0.65 5.33
C HIS A 99 52.51 0.17 4.63
N ALA A 100 52.53 -1.10 4.21
CA ALA A 100 51.36 -1.80 3.72
C ALA A 100 50.28 -1.76 4.82
N LYS A 101 49.15 -1.09 4.51
CA LYS A 101 47.98 -1.13 5.38
C LYS A 101 47.52 -2.59 5.49
N PRO A 102 47.27 -3.12 6.70
CA PRO A 102 46.76 -4.46 6.86
C PRO A 102 45.39 -4.58 6.16
N PRO A 103 45.09 -5.70 5.49
CA PRO A 103 43.80 -5.89 4.82
C PRO A 103 42.68 -5.80 5.86
N LEU A 104 41.76 -4.85 5.63
CA LEU A 104 40.52 -4.72 6.40
C LEU A 104 39.74 -6.03 6.29
N LYS A 105 39.49 -6.67 7.44
CA LYS A 105 38.75 -7.92 7.55
C LYS A 105 37.29 -7.70 7.10
N THR A 106 36.94 -8.11 5.88
CA THR A 106 35.61 -8.00 5.27
C THR A 106 34.59 -9.06 5.73
N LYS A 107 34.95 -9.95 6.68
CA LYS A 107 34.12 -11.12 7.03
C LYS A 107 32.89 -10.88 7.93
N VAL A 108 32.68 -9.69 8.49
CA VAL A 108 31.59 -9.47 9.48
C VAL A 108 30.28 -8.97 8.84
N VAL A 109 30.33 -8.43 7.61
CA VAL A 109 29.14 -7.80 6.99
C VAL A 109 28.19 -8.82 6.36
N SER A 110 28.69 -9.97 5.87
CA SER A 110 27.85 -10.93 5.12
C SER A 110 26.74 -11.56 5.96
N ASN A 111 27.04 -11.93 7.21
CA ASN A 111 26.09 -12.69 8.04
C ASN A 111 24.84 -11.88 8.42
N ARG A 112 24.93 -10.55 8.49
CA ARG A 112 23.80 -9.69 8.89
C ARG A 112 22.74 -9.55 7.81
N THR A 113 23.18 -9.45 6.56
CA THR A 113 22.26 -9.34 5.42
C THR A 113 21.42 -10.61 5.28
N GLU A 114 22.02 -11.79 5.47
CA GLU A 114 21.31 -13.07 5.43
C GLU A 114 20.26 -13.18 6.54
N GLU A 115 20.57 -12.74 7.76
CA GLU A 115 19.62 -12.70 8.88
C GLU A 115 18.41 -11.82 8.55
N ILE A 116 18.62 -10.62 8.00
CA ILE A 116 17.51 -9.72 7.61
C ILE A 116 16.70 -10.31 6.44
N LEU A 117 17.35 -10.94 5.46
CA LEU A 117 16.66 -11.58 4.34
C LEU A 117 15.82 -12.79 4.78
N SER A 118 16.24 -13.49 5.84
CA SER A 118 15.50 -14.63 6.38
C SER A 118 14.11 -14.26 6.89
N ILE A 119 13.89 -12.99 7.26
CA ILE A 119 12.58 -12.44 7.67
C ILE A 119 11.53 -12.64 6.55
N PHE A 120 11.95 -12.55 5.28
CA PHE A 120 11.06 -12.71 4.13
C PHE A 120 10.93 -14.15 3.66
N GLN A 121 11.79 -15.05 4.14
CA GLN A 121 11.81 -16.47 3.77
C GLN A 121 10.93 -17.33 4.68
N GLN A 122 10.50 -16.81 5.83
CA GLN A 122 9.60 -17.50 6.77
C GLN A 122 8.23 -16.84 6.86
N PRO A 123 7.45 -16.70 5.77
CA PRO A 123 6.05 -16.38 5.94
C PRO A 123 5.42 -17.55 6.70
N ALA A 124 4.78 -17.25 7.83
CA ALA A 124 3.96 -18.25 8.51
C ALA A 124 2.91 -18.74 7.49
N PRO A 125 2.89 -20.03 7.12
CA PRO A 125 1.90 -20.53 6.18
C PRO A 125 0.52 -20.20 6.75
N TRP A 126 -0.38 -19.60 5.96
CA TRP A 126 -1.74 -19.28 6.42
C TRP A 126 -2.45 -20.51 7.04
N ARG A 127 -2.12 -21.71 6.55
CA ARG A 127 -2.58 -23.00 7.10
C ARG A 127 -2.25 -23.14 8.59
N GLN A 128 -1.05 -22.72 8.98
CA GLN A 128 -0.51 -22.84 10.34
C GLN A 128 -0.81 -21.63 11.22
N SER A 129 -1.26 -20.50 10.65
CA SER A 129 -1.63 -19.32 11.45
C SER A 129 -2.70 -19.68 12.48
N LYS A 130 -2.46 -19.36 13.74
CA LYS A 130 -3.47 -19.50 14.80
C LYS A 130 -4.48 -18.34 14.81
N VAL A 131 -4.17 -17.27 14.08
CA VAL A 131 -4.93 -16.02 14.10
C VAL A 131 -5.91 -15.94 12.93
N ILE A 132 -5.53 -16.44 11.75
CA ILE A 132 -6.43 -16.47 10.59
C ILE A 132 -7.62 -17.40 10.90
N PRO A 133 -8.87 -16.90 10.80
CA PRO A 133 -10.04 -17.70 11.12
C PRO A 133 -10.25 -18.83 10.11
N ARG A 134 -10.89 -19.91 10.56
CA ARG A 134 -11.08 -21.14 9.77
C ARG A 134 -11.67 -20.86 8.39
N TRP A 135 -12.72 -20.05 8.34
CA TRP A 135 -13.41 -19.70 7.11
C TRP A 135 -12.50 -19.05 6.06
N MET A 136 -11.52 -18.25 6.51
CA MET A 136 -10.60 -17.55 5.63
C MET A 136 -9.55 -18.52 5.10
N LYS A 137 -9.11 -19.47 5.91
CA LYS A 137 -8.28 -20.60 5.47
C LYS A 137 -9.00 -21.44 4.42
N ASP A 138 -10.26 -21.76 4.65
CA ASP A 138 -11.07 -22.53 3.70
C ASP A 138 -11.24 -21.77 2.37
N TYR A 139 -11.51 -20.46 2.43
CA TYR A 139 -11.55 -19.63 1.23
C TYR A 139 -10.18 -19.55 0.53
N MET A 140 -9.08 -19.41 1.26
CA MET A 140 -7.72 -19.37 0.70
C MET A 140 -7.37 -20.68 -0.02
N GLN A 141 -7.73 -21.82 0.56
CA GLN A 141 -7.60 -23.12 -0.11
C GLN A 141 -8.46 -23.17 -1.38
N TRP A 142 -9.75 -22.84 -1.27
CA TRP A 142 -10.67 -22.81 -2.40
C TRP A 142 -10.16 -21.90 -3.51
N HIS A 143 -9.63 -20.73 -3.17
CA HIS A 143 -9.04 -19.77 -4.13
C HIS A 143 -7.87 -20.38 -4.90
N GLN A 144 -6.95 -21.08 -4.21
CA GLN A 144 -5.85 -21.78 -4.87
C GLN A 144 -6.36 -22.86 -5.83
N ASP A 145 -7.35 -23.66 -5.40
CA ASP A 145 -7.94 -24.71 -6.23
C ASP A 145 -8.62 -24.13 -7.48
N GLN A 146 -9.38 -23.04 -7.33
CA GLN A 146 -9.99 -22.33 -8.46
C GLN A 146 -8.94 -21.76 -9.40
N ARG A 147 -7.88 -21.15 -8.87
CA ARG A 147 -6.79 -20.57 -9.68
C ARG A 147 -6.02 -21.66 -10.44
N ALA A 148 -5.81 -22.84 -9.85
CA ALA A 148 -5.16 -23.97 -10.49
C ALA A 148 -5.99 -24.56 -11.64
N ALA A 149 -7.33 -24.57 -11.49
CA ALA A 149 -8.26 -25.02 -12.53
C ALA A 149 -8.50 -23.98 -13.64
N LEU A 150 -8.19 -22.70 -13.38
CA LEU A 150 -8.48 -21.60 -14.30
C LEU A 150 -7.49 -21.56 -15.48
N THR A 151 -8.03 -21.55 -16.69
CA THR A 151 -7.28 -21.43 -17.95
C THR A 151 -7.85 -20.33 -18.83
N ALA A 152 -7.12 -19.98 -19.89
CA ALA A 152 -7.58 -19.00 -20.88
C ALA A 152 -8.83 -19.45 -21.65
N ASP A 153 -9.13 -20.76 -21.68
CA ASP A 153 -10.24 -21.32 -22.45
C ASP A 153 -11.51 -21.53 -21.61
N ASN A 154 -11.41 -21.54 -20.28
CA ASN A 154 -12.53 -21.90 -19.40
C ASN A 154 -13.04 -20.76 -18.50
N TRP A 155 -12.41 -19.59 -18.50
CA TRP A 155 -12.72 -18.49 -17.57
C TRP A 155 -14.18 -17.98 -17.67
N ASN A 156 -14.84 -18.11 -18.83
CA ASN A 156 -16.18 -17.58 -19.12
C ASN A 156 -17.27 -18.66 -19.22
N ASN A 157 -16.98 -19.90 -18.86
CA ASN A 157 -17.95 -21.01 -18.97
C ASN A 157 -19.05 -20.98 -17.88
N GLY A 158 -19.10 -19.93 -17.05
CA GLY A 158 -20.03 -19.78 -15.91
C GLY A 158 -19.56 -20.45 -14.61
N THR A 159 -18.46 -21.21 -14.62
CA THR A 159 -17.90 -21.87 -13.43
C THR A 159 -17.19 -20.89 -12.52
N PHE A 160 -16.46 -19.94 -13.11
CA PHE A 160 -15.66 -18.97 -12.36
C PHE A 160 -16.38 -17.64 -12.24
N ARG A 161 -16.25 -17.03 -11.07
CA ARG A 161 -16.66 -15.65 -10.83
C ARG A 161 -15.51 -14.92 -10.17
N PHE A 162 -15.28 -13.68 -10.59
CA PHE A 162 -14.10 -12.91 -10.19
C PHE A 162 -14.50 -11.66 -9.43
N LEU A 163 -13.69 -11.33 -8.41
CA LEU A 163 -13.69 -10.03 -7.74
C LEU A 163 -12.32 -9.39 -7.98
N VAL A 164 -12.28 -8.31 -8.74
CA VAL A 164 -11.04 -7.61 -9.10
C VAL A 164 -10.94 -6.30 -8.32
N VAL A 165 -9.98 -6.20 -7.41
CA VAL A 165 -9.61 -4.94 -6.76
C VAL A 165 -8.75 -4.16 -7.74
N ARG A 166 -9.24 -3.01 -8.23
CA ARG A 166 -8.60 -2.28 -9.33
C ARG A 166 -8.03 -0.92 -8.91
N CYS A 167 -6.82 -0.64 -9.39
CA CYS A 167 -6.27 0.70 -9.58
C CYS A 167 -5.49 0.74 -10.91
N SER A 168 -6.15 1.17 -11.97
CA SER A 168 -5.65 1.18 -13.33
C SER A 168 -5.39 2.61 -13.83
N LYS A 169 -4.72 2.72 -14.98
CA LYS A 169 -4.45 4.00 -15.64
C LYS A 169 -5.71 4.74 -16.12
N VAL A 170 -6.82 4.02 -16.30
CA VAL A 170 -8.10 4.60 -16.73
C VAL A 170 -8.95 5.11 -15.57
N ASP A 171 -8.60 4.76 -14.33
CA ASP A 171 -9.31 5.22 -13.14
C ASP A 171 -9.00 6.69 -12.86
N ASN A 172 -10.02 7.53 -12.64
CA ASN A 172 -9.78 8.96 -12.40
C ASN A 172 -8.99 9.24 -11.11
N LYS A 173 -9.05 8.31 -10.14
CA LYS A 173 -8.37 8.44 -8.86
C LYS A 173 -8.04 7.06 -8.28
N CYS A 174 -6.79 6.91 -7.86
CA CYS A 174 -6.38 5.85 -6.94
C CYS A 174 -6.00 6.48 -5.59
N GLY A 175 -6.22 5.72 -4.50
CA GLY A 175 -5.70 6.07 -3.19
C GLY A 175 -4.19 5.86 -3.13
N GLY A 176 -3.56 6.25 -2.01
CA GLY A 176 -2.16 5.94 -1.76
C GLY A 176 -1.93 4.43 -1.67
N THR A 177 -0.67 3.99 -1.57
CA THR A 177 -0.31 2.56 -1.45
C THR A 177 -1.03 1.89 -0.28
N ALA A 178 -1.05 2.55 0.88
CA ALA A 178 -1.75 2.08 2.07
C ALA A 178 -3.26 1.92 1.84
N ASP A 179 -3.90 2.90 1.18
CA ASP A 179 -5.35 2.89 0.94
C ASP A 179 -5.79 1.72 0.05
N ARG A 180 -4.88 1.24 -0.81
CA ARG A 180 -5.17 0.16 -1.77
C ARG A 180 -5.00 -1.23 -1.17
N LEU A 181 -3.97 -1.44 -0.35
CA LEU A 181 -3.61 -2.77 0.15
C LEU A 181 -4.04 -3.06 1.58
N LYS A 182 -4.24 -2.04 2.42
CA LYS A 182 -4.72 -2.28 3.79
C LYS A 182 -6.08 -2.99 3.85
N PRO A 183 -7.06 -2.74 2.96
CA PRO A 183 -8.33 -3.44 3.04
C PRO A 183 -8.27 -4.93 2.66
N MET A 184 -7.09 -5.56 2.63
CA MET A 184 -6.91 -6.95 2.21
C MET A 184 -7.77 -7.96 3.01
N PRO A 185 -7.80 -7.97 4.36
CA PRO A 185 -8.70 -8.87 5.10
C PRO A 185 -10.18 -8.68 4.72
N TYR A 186 -10.58 -7.43 4.47
CA TYR A 186 -11.92 -7.09 4.01
C TYR A 186 -12.20 -7.61 2.59
N TYR A 187 -11.23 -7.55 1.67
CA TYR A 187 -11.37 -8.13 0.34
C TYR A 187 -11.60 -9.64 0.39
N PHE A 188 -10.88 -10.36 1.26
CA PHE A 188 -11.11 -11.79 1.48
C PHE A 188 -12.53 -12.07 1.96
N LEU A 189 -13.03 -11.29 2.91
CA LEU A 189 -14.38 -11.42 3.43
C LEU A 189 -15.43 -11.23 2.32
N VAL A 190 -15.33 -10.14 1.55
CA VAL A 190 -16.24 -9.84 0.45
C VAL A 190 -16.16 -10.91 -0.65
N ALA A 191 -14.96 -11.30 -1.06
CA ALA A 191 -14.76 -12.31 -2.09
C ALA A 191 -15.37 -13.66 -1.68
N ASN A 192 -15.18 -14.05 -0.42
CA ASN A 192 -15.81 -15.25 0.11
C ASN A 192 -17.34 -15.15 0.10
N HIS A 193 -17.93 -14.06 0.61
CA HIS A 193 -19.38 -13.92 0.65
C HIS A 193 -20.00 -13.99 -0.74
N LEU A 194 -19.30 -13.43 -1.73
CA LEU A 194 -19.73 -13.46 -3.13
C LEU A 194 -19.34 -14.77 -3.85
N LYS A 195 -18.59 -15.67 -3.20
CA LYS A 195 -18.00 -16.88 -3.77
C LYS A 195 -17.31 -16.56 -5.10
N ARG A 196 -16.38 -15.60 -5.03
CA ARG A 196 -15.60 -15.05 -6.15
C ARG A 196 -14.11 -15.24 -5.91
N VAL A 197 -13.36 -15.55 -6.96
CA VAL A 197 -11.90 -15.58 -6.95
C VAL A 197 -11.40 -14.14 -6.92
N LEU A 198 -10.71 -13.80 -5.82
CA LEU A 198 -10.13 -12.47 -5.60
C LEU A 198 -8.85 -12.26 -6.42
N PHE A 199 -8.79 -11.16 -7.17
CA PHE A 199 -7.58 -10.67 -7.81
C PHE A 199 -7.33 -9.20 -7.49
N ILE A 200 -6.06 -8.78 -7.56
CA ILE A 200 -5.63 -7.39 -7.49
C ILE A 200 -5.04 -7.02 -8.85
N TRP A 201 -5.58 -5.95 -9.43
CA TRP A 201 -5.04 -5.31 -10.62
C TRP A 201 -4.61 -3.89 -10.30
N TRP A 202 -3.30 -3.66 -10.35
CA TRP A 202 -2.67 -2.39 -10.07
C TRP A 202 -1.80 -2.00 -11.27
N GLU A 203 -1.87 -0.76 -11.75
CA GLU A 203 -1.00 -0.26 -12.83
C GLU A 203 -0.28 1.06 -12.51
N VAL A 204 -0.68 1.76 -11.44
CA VAL A 204 -0.23 3.13 -11.15
C VAL A 204 0.51 3.18 -9.81
N PRO A 205 1.83 3.48 -9.75
CA PRO A 205 2.68 3.94 -10.84
C PRO A 205 3.23 2.82 -11.74
N ALA A 206 3.26 1.59 -11.25
CA ALA A 206 3.66 0.40 -11.99
C ALA A 206 2.81 -0.81 -11.53
N PRO A 207 2.86 -1.94 -12.24
CA PRO A 207 2.20 -3.16 -11.80
C PRO A 207 2.63 -3.66 -10.42
N LEU A 208 1.74 -4.34 -9.70
CA LEU A 208 1.96 -4.80 -8.32
C LEU A 208 3.22 -5.68 -8.21
N GLU A 209 3.45 -6.52 -9.22
CA GLU A 209 4.57 -7.45 -9.33
C GLU A 209 5.95 -6.80 -9.42
N PHE A 210 6.03 -5.49 -9.64
CA PHE A 210 7.30 -4.76 -9.50
C PHE A 210 7.68 -4.49 -8.04
N PHE A 211 6.73 -4.64 -7.12
CA PHE A 211 6.89 -4.28 -5.71
C PHE A 211 6.72 -5.47 -4.79
N LEU A 212 5.69 -6.28 -5.05
CA LEU A 212 5.29 -7.38 -4.20
C LEU A 212 5.03 -8.62 -5.04
N GLU A 213 5.38 -9.77 -4.49
CA GLU A 213 5.14 -11.08 -5.09
C GLU A 213 4.49 -12.01 -4.06
N PRO A 214 3.76 -13.05 -4.49
CA PRO A 214 3.28 -14.06 -3.56
C PRO A 214 4.46 -14.82 -2.93
N PRO A 215 4.34 -15.27 -1.67
CA PRO A 215 5.28 -16.22 -1.09
C PRO A 215 5.49 -17.44 -1.99
N SER A 216 6.74 -17.90 -2.10
CA SER A 216 7.09 -19.06 -2.94
C SER A 216 6.58 -20.39 -2.37
N VAL A 217 6.36 -20.47 -1.06
CA VAL A 217 5.88 -21.66 -0.35
C VAL A 217 4.52 -21.35 0.27
N ASP A 218 3.50 -22.13 -0.08
CA ASP A 218 2.12 -22.00 0.43
C ASP A 218 1.49 -20.60 0.29
N GLY A 219 2.01 -19.73 -0.58
CA GLY A 219 1.48 -18.39 -0.81
C GLY A 219 0.16 -18.36 -1.57
N ILE A 220 -0.63 -17.30 -1.35
CA ILE A 220 -1.84 -16.99 -2.11
C ILE A 220 -1.49 -15.98 -3.21
N ASP A 221 -1.54 -16.42 -4.46
CA ASP A 221 -1.30 -15.54 -5.60
C ASP A 221 -2.55 -14.74 -5.96
N LEU A 222 -2.54 -13.45 -5.59
CA LEU A 222 -3.61 -12.50 -5.87
C LEU A 222 -3.44 -11.75 -7.20
N ARG A 223 -2.39 -12.00 -7.98
CA ARG A 223 -2.15 -11.28 -9.25
C ARG A 223 -3.17 -11.68 -10.30
N LEU A 224 -3.72 -10.72 -11.04
CA LEU A 224 -4.64 -11.01 -12.16
C LEU A 224 -3.89 -11.77 -13.29
N PRO A 225 -4.35 -12.96 -13.72
CA PRO A 225 -3.76 -13.65 -14.87
C PRO A 225 -3.76 -12.79 -16.13
N SER A 226 -2.70 -12.91 -16.96
CA SER A 226 -2.50 -12.07 -18.14
C SER A 226 -3.65 -12.16 -19.17
N PHE A 227 -4.25 -13.34 -19.35
CA PHE A 227 -5.40 -13.48 -20.26
C PHE A 227 -6.65 -12.74 -19.75
N LEU A 228 -6.90 -12.75 -18.44
CA LEU A 228 -7.99 -11.96 -17.84
C LEU A 228 -7.69 -10.46 -17.90
N LEU A 229 -6.43 -10.07 -17.80
CA LEU A 229 -6.02 -8.67 -17.93
C LEU A 229 -6.35 -8.10 -19.30
N GLU A 230 -6.14 -8.85 -20.38
CA GLU A 230 -6.45 -8.39 -21.73
C GLU A 230 -7.97 -8.25 -21.96
N ILE A 231 -8.75 -9.16 -21.38
CA ILE A 231 -10.22 -9.06 -21.38
C ILE A 231 -10.67 -7.83 -20.61
N GLU A 232 -10.15 -7.62 -19.40
CA GLU A 232 -10.50 -6.48 -18.56
C GLU A 232 -10.11 -5.16 -19.23
N LYS A 233 -8.95 -5.09 -19.89
CA LYS A 233 -8.57 -3.92 -20.71
C LYS A 233 -9.51 -3.70 -21.89
N ALA A 234 -9.97 -4.77 -22.55
CA ALA A 234 -10.91 -4.67 -23.66
C ALA A 234 -12.30 -4.21 -23.18
N GLU A 235 -12.81 -4.78 -22.09
CA GLU A 235 -14.10 -4.40 -21.51
C GLU A 235 -14.08 -2.96 -20.99
N ASN A 236 -13.00 -2.52 -20.34
CA ASN A 236 -12.90 -1.14 -19.87
C ASN A 236 -12.89 -0.11 -20.99
N ARG A 237 -12.42 -0.46 -22.20
CA ARG A 237 -12.58 0.41 -23.38
C ARG A 237 -14.04 0.58 -23.79
N LEU A 238 -14.86 -0.44 -23.54
CA LEU A 238 -16.29 -0.44 -23.86
C LEU A 238 -17.14 0.16 -22.72
N ARG A 239 -16.72 -0.04 -21.47
CA ARG A 239 -17.45 0.30 -20.23
C ARG A 239 -17.10 1.68 -19.65
N ALA A 240 -16.83 2.70 -20.47
CA ALA A 240 -16.50 4.05 -20.00
C ALA A 240 -17.55 4.68 -19.05
N HIS A 241 -18.70 4.05 -18.82
CA HIS A 241 -19.84 4.55 -18.02
C HIS A 241 -20.37 3.58 -16.95
N VAL A 242 -19.68 2.47 -16.63
CA VAL A 242 -20.16 1.58 -15.54
C VAL A 242 -19.87 2.25 -14.19
N PRO A 243 -20.87 2.39 -13.30
CA PRO A 243 -20.68 2.99 -11.99
C PRO A 243 -19.81 2.07 -11.14
N ASP A 244 -18.63 2.55 -10.79
CA ASP A 244 -17.78 1.83 -9.88
C ASP A 244 -18.38 1.79 -8.47
N ILE A 245 -18.19 0.65 -7.80
CA ILE A 245 -18.58 0.42 -6.41
C ILE A 245 -17.63 1.21 -5.53
N TYR A 246 -18.13 2.27 -4.89
CA TYR A 246 -17.35 3.19 -4.07
C TYR A 246 -17.75 3.10 -2.60
N GLY A 247 -16.89 2.47 -1.80
CA GLY A 247 -17.00 2.49 -0.34
C GLY A 247 -17.97 1.46 0.23
N SER A 248 -18.17 1.53 1.55
CA SER A 248 -18.79 0.45 2.31
C SER A 248 -20.30 0.30 2.11
N ARG A 249 -21.02 1.40 1.87
CA ARG A 249 -22.48 1.33 1.62
C ARG A 249 -22.80 0.58 0.33
N ASP A 250 -22.01 0.79 -0.69
CA ASP A 250 -22.18 0.09 -1.97
C ASP A 250 -21.91 -1.40 -1.79
N VAL A 251 -20.86 -1.77 -1.04
CA VAL A 251 -20.58 -3.19 -0.72
C VAL A 251 -21.66 -3.80 0.18
N GLN A 252 -22.17 -3.07 1.17
CA GLN A 252 -23.31 -3.55 1.97
C GLN A 252 -24.54 -3.80 1.11
N ALA A 253 -24.83 -2.91 0.15
CA ALA A 253 -25.89 -3.12 -0.81
C ALA A 253 -25.62 -4.37 -1.68
N VAL A 254 -24.39 -4.57 -2.17
CA VAL A 254 -23.98 -5.79 -2.89
C VAL A 254 -24.25 -7.06 -2.07
N LEU A 255 -23.96 -7.01 -0.77
CA LEU A 255 -24.14 -8.14 0.12
C LEU A 255 -25.61 -8.31 0.58
N GLY A 256 -26.53 -7.48 0.08
CA GLY A 256 -27.96 -7.56 0.41
C GLY A 256 -28.31 -6.95 1.77
N TYR A 257 -27.43 -6.15 2.38
CA TYR A 257 -27.62 -5.59 3.72
C TYR A 257 -28.27 -4.22 3.66
N THR A 258 -29.49 -4.15 4.16
CA THR A 258 -30.19 -2.91 4.39
C THR A 258 -30.80 -2.96 5.78
N GLU A 259 -30.40 -2.07 6.68
CA GLU A 259 -30.99 -2.01 8.01
C GLU A 259 -32.50 -1.75 7.89
N PRO A 260 -33.36 -2.66 8.38
CA PRO A 260 -34.79 -2.42 8.40
C PRO A 260 -35.09 -1.31 9.41
N GLY A 261 -35.51 -0.14 8.94
CA GLY A 261 -36.05 0.92 9.79
C GLY A 261 -35.26 2.24 9.86
N GLN A 262 -34.11 2.37 9.21
CA GLN A 262 -33.55 3.71 8.98
C GLN A 262 -34.32 4.42 7.87
N GLU A 263 -35.13 5.42 8.23
CA GLU A 263 -35.76 6.32 7.26
C GLU A 263 -34.69 6.90 6.32
N GLU A 264 -34.81 6.58 5.03
CA GLU A 264 -33.87 6.99 3.99
C GLU A 264 -33.68 8.52 4.02
N PRO A 265 -32.45 9.05 4.17
CA PRO A 265 -32.19 10.43 3.82
C PRO A 265 -32.60 10.61 2.36
N ARG A 266 -33.52 11.56 2.08
CA ARG A 266 -34.06 11.86 0.73
C ARG A 266 -32.98 12.39 -0.23
N GLN A 267 -31.99 11.58 -0.60
CA GLN A 267 -31.07 11.85 -1.69
C GLN A 267 -31.36 10.92 -2.87
N VAL A 268 -31.93 11.52 -3.92
CA VAL A 268 -32.45 10.92 -5.16
C VAL A 268 -31.40 10.06 -5.91
N ASN A 269 -30.11 10.18 -5.62
CA ASN A 269 -29.05 9.40 -6.27
C ASN A 269 -28.83 8.00 -5.66
N GLN A 270 -29.33 7.69 -4.46
CA GLN A 270 -29.08 6.38 -3.80
C GLN A 270 -29.98 5.24 -4.32
N ARG A 271 -31.19 5.57 -4.83
CA ARG A 271 -32.13 4.55 -5.35
C ARG A 271 -31.65 3.86 -6.62
N LYS A 272 -30.86 4.56 -7.45
CA LYS A 272 -30.37 4.01 -8.73
C LYS A 272 -29.21 3.02 -8.53
N THR A 273 -28.36 3.24 -7.52
CA THR A 273 -27.24 2.35 -7.17
C THR A 273 -27.73 1.04 -6.55
N ARG A 274 -28.75 1.12 -5.68
CA ARG A 274 -29.34 -0.04 -4.98
C ARG A 274 -30.05 -1.02 -5.92
N PHE A 275 -30.82 -0.51 -6.89
CA PHE A 275 -31.52 -1.35 -7.88
C PHE A 275 -30.55 -2.09 -8.82
N MET A 276 -29.41 -1.47 -9.14
CA MET A 276 -28.38 -2.10 -9.98
C MET A 276 -27.59 -3.18 -9.21
N MET A 277 -27.27 -2.97 -7.93
CA MET A 277 -26.42 -3.90 -7.17
C MET A 277 -27.10 -5.23 -6.80
N ASN A 278 -28.40 -5.21 -6.44
CA ASN A 278 -29.12 -6.43 -6.03
C ASN A 278 -29.48 -7.39 -7.18
N HIS A 279 -29.48 -6.92 -8.43
CA HIS A 279 -29.85 -7.72 -9.60
C HIS A 279 -28.70 -8.03 -10.56
N ILE A 280 -27.65 -7.20 -10.61
CA ILE A 280 -26.59 -7.34 -11.63
C ILE A 280 -25.42 -8.20 -11.12
N LEU A 281 -25.10 -8.13 -9.83
CA LEU A 281 -23.90 -8.74 -9.27
C LEU A 281 -23.91 -10.26 -9.10
N PRO A 282 -25.05 -10.97 -8.94
CA PRO A 282 -25.03 -12.43 -8.90
C PRO A 282 -24.63 -13.07 -10.23
N THR A 283 -24.96 -12.42 -11.35
CA THR A 283 -24.81 -12.95 -12.71
C THR A 283 -23.52 -12.51 -13.41
N GLU A 284 -22.90 -11.41 -12.98
CA GLU A 284 -21.67 -10.94 -13.63
C GLU A 284 -20.48 -11.87 -13.34
N THR A 285 -19.87 -12.43 -14.39
CA THR A 285 -18.64 -13.23 -14.28
C THR A 285 -17.52 -12.43 -13.62
N LEU A 286 -17.41 -11.14 -13.93
CA LEU A 286 -16.33 -10.29 -13.44
C LEU A 286 -16.90 -9.02 -12.79
N VAL A 287 -16.57 -8.83 -11.51
CA VAL A 287 -16.95 -7.65 -10.72
C VAL A 287 -15.68 -6.92 -10.32
N THR A 288 -15.62 -5.63 -10.62
CA THR A 288 -14.48 -4.76 -10.27
C THR A 288 -14.85 -3.81 -9.14
N ILE A 289 -13.99 -3.71 -8.12
CA ILE A 289 -14.21 -2.82 -6.97
C ILE A 289 -13.07 -1.82 -6.80
N ARG A 290 -13.45 -0.62 -6.35
CA ARG A 290 -12.53 0.44 -5.94
C ARG A 290 -12.86 0.82 -4.51
N PHE A 291 -12.22 0.13 -3.58
CA PHE A 291 -12.50 0.36 -2.17
C PHE A 291 -11.54 1.40 -1.59
N GLN A 292 -12.10 2.48 -1.07
CA GLN A 292 -11.38 3.50 -0.31
C GLN A 292 -12.29 3.93 0.84
N THR A 293 -11.94 3.54 2.06
CA THR A 293 -12.56 4.07 3.29
C THR A 293 -11.48 4.63 4.19
N HIS A 294 -11.87 5.50 5.13
CA HIS A 294 -10.92 6.16 6.03
C HIS A 294 -10.17 5.15 6.92
N ASP A 295 -10.86 4.08 7.32
CA ASP A 295 -10.38 3.01 8.19
C ASP A 295 -9.90 1.76 7.44
N HIS A 296 -9.97 1.76 6.10
CA HIS A 296 -9.52 0.67 5.22
C HIS A 296 -10.30 -0.62 5.40
N GLY A 297 -11.59 -0.54 5.67
CA GLY A 297 -12.46 -1.72 5.79
C GLY A 297 -12.31 -2.43 7.14
N ALA A 298 -11.61 -1.82 8.10
CA ALA A 298 -11.40 -2.41 9.42
C ALA A 298 -12.73 -2.53 10.19
N ASN A 299 -13.53 -1.46 10.24
CA ASN A 299 -14.83 -1.51 10.90
C ASN A 299 -15.78 -2.43 10.14
N GLU A 300 -15.81 -2.35 8.81
CA GLU A 300 -16.64 -3.24 8.00
C GLU A 300 -16.27 -4.71 8.21
N TYR A 301 -14.99 -5.06 8.19
CA TYR A 301 -14.53 -6.41 8.51
C TYR A 301 -14.97 -6.84 9.92
N ASN A 302 -14.71 -5.99 10.92
CA ASN A 302 -15.04 -6.28 12.31
C ASN A 302 -16.54 -6.43 12.57
N ASN A 303 -17.37 -5.68 11.84
CA ASN A 303 -18.83 -5.77 11.93
C ASN A 303 -19.36 -7.00 11.20
N LEU A 304 -18.92 -7.22 9.97
CA LEU A 304 -19.42 -8.30 9.11
C LEU A 304 -18.98 -9.68 9.61
N ARG A 305 -17.79 -9.82 10.22
CA ARG A 305 -17.35 -11.11 10.78
C ARG A 305 -18.25 -11.62 11.91
N VAL A 306 -18.85 -10.72 12.69
CA VAL A 306 -19.74 -11.08 13.81
C VAL A 306 -21.17 -11.34 13.32
N GLN A 307 -21.62 -10.58 12.33
CA GLN A 307 -23.02 -10.56 11.92
C GLN A 307 -23.45 -11.78 11.10
N TYR A 308 -22.54 -12.48 10.41
CA TYR A 308 -22.95 -13.43 9.39
C TYR A 308 -22.58 -14.88 9.70
N PRO A 309 -23.60 -15.78 9.80
CA PRO A 309 -23.35 -17.20 9.72
C PRO A 309 -22.66 -17.50 8.39
N PHE A 310 -21.50 -18.15 8.47
CA PHE A 310 -20.75 -18.48 7.29
C PHE A 310 -21.46 -19.59 6.51
N MET A 311 -21.70 -19.39 5.22
CA MET A 311 -22.10 -20.51 4.35
C MET A 311 -20.88 -21.36 4.05
N ASP A 312 -20.91 -22.60 4.51
CA ASP A 312 -19.90 -23.61 4.21
C ASP A 312 -19.83 -23.80 2.69
N PRO A 313 -18.68 -23.55 2.04
CA PRO A 313 -18.54 -23.64 0.59
C PRO A 313 -18.70 -25.05 0.04
N VAL A 314 -18.55 -26.08 0.87
CA VAL A 314 -18.64 -27.50 0.48
C VAL A 314 -20.09 -27.98 0.59
N THR A 315 -20.76 -27.68 1.70
CA THR A 315 -22.11 -28.21 1.96
C THR A 315 -23.22 -27.30 1.46
N ASN A 316 -22.93 -26.02 1.18
CA ASN A 316 -23.93 -24.99 0.89
C ASN A 316 -24.97 -24.81 2.01
N GLU A 317 -24.72 -25.38 3.19
CA GLU A 317 -25.57 -25.21 4.36
C GLU A 317 -25.23 -23.91 5.07
N THR A 318 -26.27 -23.22 5.54
CA THR A 318 -26.08 -22.03 6.37
C THR A 318 -25.70 -22.53 7.76
N VAL A 319 -24.42 -22.50 8.11
CA VAL A 319 -23.99 -22.81 9.47
C VAL A 319 -24.51 -21.68 10.34
N GLN A 320 -25.64 -21.86 11.02
CA GLN A 320 -26.18 -20.85 11.91
C GLN A 320 -25.07 -20.37 12.85
N PRO A 321 -25.00 -19.07 13.19
CA PRO A 321 -23.98 -18.58 14.10
C PRO A 321 -24.25 -19.35 15.39
N LEU A 322 -23.32 -20.23 15.77
CA LEU A 322 -23.43 -21.04 16.97
C LEU A 322 -23.25 -20.08 18.17
N HIS A 323 -24.25 -19.23 18.41
CA HIS A 323 -24.25 -18.19 19.44
C HIS A 323 -24.62 -18.74 20.82
N LEU A 324 -24.65 -20.07 20.99
CA LEU A 324 -25.19 -20.68 22.21
C LEU A 324 -24.25 -21.63 22.95
N ALA A 325 -23.00 -21.80 22.50
CA ALA A 325 -21.97 -22.45 23.31
C ALA A 325 -20.56 -22.08 22.80
N LYS A 326 -20.22 -20.78 22.79
CA LYS A 326 -18.82 -20.41 22.65
C LYS A 326 -18.15 -20.66 23.99
N THR A 327 -17.29 -21.67 24.05
CA THR A 327 -16.18 -21.66 25.01
C THR A 327 -15.38 -20.37 24.76
N ASP A 328 -14.78 -19.80 25.81
CA ASP A 328 -14.01 -18.54 25.72
C ASP A 328 -12.86 -18.58 24.69
N ASP A 329 -12.55 -19.77 24.15
CA ASP A 329 -11.49 -20.03 23.16
C ASP A 329 -11.83 -19.69 21.70
N GLU A 330 -13.05 -19.26 21.35
CA GLU A 330 -13.45 -19.00 19.94
C GLU A 330 -13.93 -17.57 19.65
N VAL A 331 -13.28 -16.57 20.25
CA VAL A 331 -13.41 -15.20 19.74
C VAL A 331 -12.65 -15.10 18.43
N GLU A 332 -13.38 -14.83 17.34
CA GLU A 332 -12.75 -14.62 16.04
C GLU A 332 -11.75 -13.47 16.13
N ALA A 333 -10.64 -13.56 15.39
CA ALA A 333 -9.61 -12.52 15.36
C ALA A 333 -10.10 -11.27 14.62
N SER A 334 -9.84 -10.09 15.18
CA SER A 334 -10.17 -8.77 14.63
C SER A 334 -9.34 -8.47 13.39
N PHE A 335 -9.74 -7.44 12.64
CA PHE A 335 -9.01 -6.93 11.48
C PHE A 335 -7.52 -6.72 11.79
N GLU A 336 -7.23 -6.01 12.89
CA GLU A 336 -5.88 -5.73 13.35
C GLU A 336 -5.07 -7.01 13.67
N GLU A 337 -5.72 -8.02 14.22
CA GLU A 337 -5.08 -9.29 14.59
C GLU A 337 -4.75 -10.14 13.36
N VAL A 338 -5.70 -10.29 12.42
CA VAL A 338 -5.50 -11.11 11.21
C VAL A 338 -4.60 -10.46 10.18
N PHE A 339 -4.50 -9.12 10.15
CA PHE A 339 -3.89 -8.37 9.05
C PHE A 339 -2.50 -8.87 8.68
N ARG A 340 -1.62 -9.02 9.68
CA ARG A 340 -0.21 -9.40 9.47
C ARG A 340 -0.10 -10.76 8.80
N ASP A 341 -0.84 -11.73 9.31
CA ASP A 341 -0.79 -13.10 8.81
C ASP A 341 -1.41 -13.18 7.40
N VAL A 342 -2.53 -12.49 7.15
CA VAL A 342 -3.12 -12.37 5.81
C VAL A 342 -2.13 -11.72 4.83
N TRP A 343 -1.47 -10.65 5.25
CA TRP A 343 -0.49 -9.94 4.44
C TRP A 343 0.65 -10.87 4.00
N TYR A 344 1.34 -11.49 4.97
CA TYR A 344 2.49 -12.34 4.69
C TYR A 344 2.12 -13.66 4.01
N SER A 345 0.84 -14.04 4.00
CA SER A 345 0.33 -15.16 3.21
C SER A 345 0.15 -14.82 1.73
N CYS A 346 0.00 -13.54 1.40
CA CYS A 346 -0.34 -13.10 0.05
C CYS A 346 0.78 -12.30 -0.63
N LEU A 347 1.58 -11.56 0.14
CA LEU A 347 2.52 -10.57 -0.37
C LEU A 347 3.82 -10.55 0.44
N ILE A 348 4.93 -10.66 -0.26
CA ILE A 348 6.28 -10.35 0.22
C ILE A 348 6.92 -9.31 -0.73
N PRO A 349 7.89 -8.50 -0.29
CA PRO A 349 8.60 -7.60 -1.19
C PRO A 349 9.34 -8.41 -2.27
N VAL A 350 9.44 -7.88 -3.50
CA VAL A 350 10.31 -8.49 -4.53
C VAL A 350 11.78 -8.47 -4.10
N PRO A 351 12.66 -9.36 -4.62
CA PRO A 351 14.04 -9.49 -4.17
C PRO A 351 14.83 -8.18 -4.18
N ALA A 352 14.61 -7.31 -5.17
CA ALA A 352 15.26 -6.00 -5.23
C ALA A 352 14.90 -5.08 -4.06
N ILE A 353 13.68 -5.17 -3.53
CA ILE A 353 13.23 -4.41 -2.36
C ILE A 353 13.73 -5.08 -1.08
N GLN A 354 13.69 -6.42 -0.99
CA GLN A 354 14.25 -7.17 0.14
C GLN A 354 15.73 -6.84 0.34
N GLN A 355 16.52 -6.81 -0.74
CA GLN A 355 17.92 -6.43 -0.72
C GLN A 355 18.11 -5.00 -0.19
N ARG A 356 17.32 -4.03 -0.67
CA ARG A 356 17.39 -2.64 -0.17
C ARG A 356 17.04 -2.54 1.31
N ILE A 357 16.05 -3.28 1.79
CA ILE A 357 15.71 -3.35 3.21
C ILE A 357 16.90 -3.87 4.00
N ALA A 358 17.52 -4.98 3.56
CA ALA A 358 18.66 -5.58 4.24
C ALA A 358 19.90 -4.67 4.25
N GLU A 359 20.23 -4.04 3.12
CA GLU A 359 21.31 -3.06 3.01
C GLU A 359 21.07 -1.86 3.92
N GLN A 360 19.86 -1.31 3.91
CA GLN A 360 19.51 -0.17 4.74
C GLN A 360 19.55 -0.52 6.23
N MET A 361 18.88 -1.58 6.68
CA MET A 361 18.93 -2.02 8.07
C MET A 361 20.38 -2.33 8.53
N SER A 362 21.16 -3.05 7.72
CA SER A 362 22.56 -3.40 8.04
C SER A 362 23.44 -2.15 8.14
N SER A 363 23.34 -1.21 7.18
CA SER A 363 24.11 0.03 7.19
C SER A 363 23.80 0.94 8.38
N LEU A 364 22.59 0.81 8.93
CA LEU A 364 22.10 1.57 10.07
C LEU A 364 22.26 0.82 11.40
N GLY A 365 22.78 -0.42 11.37
CA GLY A 365 22.89 -1.27 12.56
C GLY A 365 21.53 -1.59 13.20
N LEU A 366 20.46 -1.65 12.41
CA LEU A 366 19.11 -1.98 12.87
C LEU A 366 18.87 -3.49 12.78
N TYR A 367 18.13 -4.01 13.76
CA TYR A 367 17.69 -5.41 13.81
C TYR A 367 16.23 -5.44 14.22
N ARG A 368 15.51 -6.45 13.75
CA ARG A 368 14.11 -6.66 14.10
C ARG A 368 13.90 -6.59 15.63
N ASN A 369 12.92 -5.82 16.07
CA ASN A 369 12.55 -5.58 17.46
C ASN A 369 13.65 -4.99 18.36
N ASN A 370 14.72 -4.43 17.78
CA ASN A 370 15.84 -3.81 18.50
C ASN A 370 15.99 -2.30 18.20
N TYR A 371 14.93 -1.68 17.72
CA TYR A 371 14.87 -0.23 17.49
C TYR A 371 13.44 0.24 17.55
N ASN A 372 13.29 1.54 17.73
CA ASN A 372 12.02 2.22 17.73
C ASN A 372 11.86 3.00 16.42
N ALA A 373 10.62 3.30 16.03
CA ALA A 373 10.32 3.93 14.76
C ALA A 373 9.41 5.16 14.93
N ILE A 374 9.67 6.18 14.11
CA ILE A 374 8.87 7.38 13.99
C ILE A 374 8.49 7.56 12.53
N HIS A 375 7.19 7.68 12.27
CA HIS A 375 6.65 8.03 10.96
C HIS A 375 5.99 9.43 10.99
N ILE A 376 6.39 10.33 10.09
CA ILE A 376 5.91 11.71 10.00
C ILE A 376 5.47 12.07 8.57
N ARG A 377 4.18 12.22 8.37
CA ARG A 377 3.55 12.79 7.18
C ARG A 377 3.35 14.30 7.31
N SER A 378 4.44 15.05 7.16
CA SER A 378 4.45 16.51 7.28
C SER A 378 3.80 17.24 6.10
N ARG A 379 3.74 16.62 4.90
CA ARG A 379 3.21 17.31 3.70
C ARG A 379 1.71 17.56 3.76
N TYR A 380 0.99 16.80 4.58
CA TYR A 380 -0.43 17.07 4.86
C TYR A 380 -0.63 18.42 5.56
N HIS A 381 0.44 18.93 6.17
CA HIS A 381 0.46 20.21 6.84
C HIS A 381 1.21 21.27 6.01
N VAL A 382 1.48 21.10 4.70
CA VAL A 382 2.30 22.04 3.86
C VAL A 382 1.83 23.50 3.86
N LYS A 383 0.60 23.81 4.30
CA LYS A 383 0.22 25.22 4.57
C LYS A 383 0.85 25.80 5.85
N ALA A 384 1.56 24.97 6.62
CA ALA A 384 2.08 25.25 7.94
C ALA A 384 3.62 25.30 7.87
N GLN A 385 4.17 26.40 7.38
CA GLN A 385 5.62 26.59 7.38
C GLN A 385 6.16 26.89 8.79
N GLY A 386 7.39 26.43 9.05
CA GLY A 386 8.17 26.74 10.26
C GLY A 386 7.67 26.03 11.52
N HIS A 387 7.16 26.80 12.48
CA HIS A 387 6.90 26.37 13.86
C HIS A 387 6.02 25.12 14.00
N ARG A 388 5.07 24.90 13.08
CA ARG A 388 4.16 23.74 13.13
C ARG A 388 4.87 22.44 12.74
N LEU A 389 5.90 22.49 11.91
CA LEU A 389 6.75 21.33 11.62
C LEU A 389 7.58 20.94 12.85
N ASP A 390 8.16 21.93 13.52
CA ASP A 390 8.93 21.70 14.74
C ASP A 390 8.07 21.03 15.81
N LEU A 391 6.91 21.60 16.12
CA LEU A 391 5.97 21.00 17.07
C LEU A 391 5.55 19.58 16.70
N LEU A 392 5.34 19.29 15.41
CA LEU A 392 4.99 17.94 14.96
C LEU A 392 6.13 16.95 15.21
N CYS A 393 7.37 17.33 14.87
CA CYS A 393 8.55 16.50 15.07
C CYS A 393 8.87 16.32 16.56
N GLU A 394 8.78 17.39 17.35
CA GLU A 394 8.97 17.37 18.80
C GLU A 394 7.96 16.44 19.47
N ASN A 395 6.68 16.55 19.10
CA ASN A 395 5.64 15.67 19.63
C ASN A 395 5.92 14.21 19.26
N ALA A 396 6.29 13.92 18.01
CA ALA A 396 6.59 12.57 17.56
C ALA A 396 7.70 11.89 18.38
N VAL A 397 8.77 12.63 18.68
CA VAL A 397 9.88 12.17 19.53
C VAL A 397 9.42 11.99 20.98
N HIS A 398 8.73 12.98 21.54
CA HIS A 398 8.24 12.91 22.92
C HIS A 398 7.29 11.72 23.13
N CYS A 399 6.38 11.47 22.19
CA CYS A 399 5.51 10.30 22.19
C CYS A 399 6.29 8.99 22.19
N LEU A 400 7.39 8.92 21.44
CA LEU A 400 8.23 7.74 21.40
C LEU A 400 8.94 7.50 22.73
N TYR A 401 9.55 8.54 23.31
CA TYR A 401 10.19 8.45 24.62
C TYR A 401 9.20 8.01 25.70
N LYS A 402 7.90 8.33 25.59
CA LYS A 402 6.88 7.83 26.52
C LYS A 402 6.59 6.35 26.36
N LEU A 403 6.49 5.84 25.13
CA LEU A 403 6.36 4.39 24.90
C LEU A 403 7.59 3.64 25.43
N ASP A 404 8.77 4.23 25.24
CA ASP A 404 10.06 3.62 25.61
C ASP A 404 10.48 3.89 27.06
N ALA A 405 9.79 4.76 27.79
CA ALA A 405 10.10 5.08 29.18
C ALA A 405 10.06 3.84 30.09
N GLN A 406 9.27 2.83 29.71
CA GLN A 406 9.21 1.53 30.37
C GLN A 406 10.40 0.61 30.03
N LYS A 407 11.11 0.88 28.93
CA LYS A 407 12.23 0.09 28.41
C LYS A 407 13.50 0.94 28.26
N ALA A 408 13.90 1.65 29.33
CA ALA A 408 15.20 2.32 29.51
C ALA A 408 16.05 2.57 28.21
N SER A 409 15.60 3.56 27.44
CA SER A 409 16.14 4.31 26.29
C SER A 409 17.60 4.13 25.81
N THR A 410 18.00 2.95 25.31
CA THR A 410 19.29 2.79 24.59
C THR A 410 19.16 2.40 23.13
N ARG A 411 17.92 2.25 22.64
CA ARG A 411 17.65 1.69 21.33
C ARG A 411 17.77 2.73 20.21
N PRO A 412 18.28 2.35 19.03
CA PRO A 412 18.22 3.19 17.83
C PRO A 412 16.80 3.66 17.51
N ILE A 413 16.68 4.81 16.86
CA ILE A 413 15.40 5.36 16.39
C ILE A 413 15.47 5.51 14.87
N TYR A 414 14.62 4.78 14.16
CA TYR A 414 14.39 4.95 12.73
C TYR A 414 13.35 6.03 12.46
N VAL A 415 13.65 6.99 11.58
CA VAL A 415 12.73 8.07 11.23
C VAL A 415 12.41 8.05 9.73
N SER A 416 11.12 7.98 9.42
CA SER A 416 10.55 8.02 8.08
C SER A 416 9.63 9.24 8.01
N ALA A 417 9.93 10.23 7.16
CA ALA A 417 9.01 11.32 6.83
C ALA A 417 8.91 11.70 5.34
N ASP A 418 7.72 12.12 4.90
CA ASP A 418 7.42 12.59 3.52
C ASP A 418 8.10 13.93 3.15
N HIS A 419 8.91 14.48 4.05
CA HIS A 419 9.69 15.71 3.84
C HIS A 419 11.02 15.65 4.61
N ARG A 420 12.10 16.04 3.93
CA ARG A 420 13.46 16.03 4.49
C ARG A 420 13.60 16.87 5.77
N SER A 421 13.01 18.07 5.79
CA SER A 421 13.06 18.92 6.98
C SER A 421 12.43 18.25 8.21
N ALA A 422 11.39 17.42 8.04
CA ALA A 422 10.79 16.70 9.15
C ALA A 422 11.76 15.68 9.75
N VAL A 423 12.49 14.94 8.91
CA VAL A 423 13.53 14.01 9.39
C VAL A 423 14.63 14.77 10.12
N TRP A 424 15.14 15.86 9.54
CA TRP A 424 16.20 16.66 10.15
C TRP A 424 15.79 17.29 11.48
N THR A 425 14.63 17.92 11.55
CA THR A 425 14.10 18.52 12.78
C THR A 425 13.91 17.46 13.87
N THR A 426 13.39 16.28 13.51
CA THR A 426 13.24 15.13 14.43
C THR A 426 14.59 14.71 15.02
N LEU A 427 15.63 14.60 14.18
CA LEU A 427 16.98 14.23 14.62
C LEU A 427 17.60 15.30 15.53
N GLN A 428 17.49 16.58 15.15
CA GLN A 428 18.01 17.68 15.96
C GLN A 428 17.35 17.72 17.34
N TYR A 429 16.02 17.55 17.41
CA TYR A 429 15.30 17.55 18.67
C TYR A 429 15.62 16.33 19.52
N SER A 430 15.68 15.14 18.92
CA SER A 430 16.03 13.91 19.64
C SER A 430 17.45 14.00 20.22
N HIS A 431 18.42 14.56 19.48
CA HIS A 431 19.77 14.82 20.00
C HIS A 431 19.77 15.81 21.18
N LYS A 432 18.95 16.88 21.12
CA LYS A 432 18.80 17.81 22.26
C LYS A 432 18.25 17.11 23.49
N LEU A 433 17.24 16.24 23.35
CA LEU A 433 16.69 15.47 24.47
C LEU A 433 17.71 14.50 25.06
N SER A 434 18.49 13.81 24.23
CA SER A 434 19.55 12.92 24.71
C SER A 434 20.61 13.68 25.52
N LEU A 435 20.91 14.94 25.20
CA LEU A 435 21.81 15.75 26.01
C LEU A 435 21.25 16.09 27.40
N HIS A 436 19.93 16.20 27.54
CA HIS A 436 19.28 16.54 28.80
C HIS A 436 19.04 15.34 29.73
N HIS A 437 18.88 14.13 29.17
CA HIS A 437 18.54 12.93 29.94
C HIS A 437 19.71 11.99 30.25
N VAL A 438 20.91 12.23 29.72
CA VAL A 438 22.05 11.31 29.89
C VAL A 438 22.88 11.67 31.11
N THR A 439 22.73 10.89 32.19
CA THR A 439 23.87 10.51 33.04
C THR A 439 24.89 9.81 32.14
N ALA A 440 26.14 10.29 32.13
CA ALA A 440 27.20 10.17 31.12
C ALA A 440 27.54 8.80 30.44
N ARG A 441 26.79 7.71 30.64
CA ARG A 441 27.22 6.37 30.21
C ARG A 441 26.76 5.87 28.85
N GLU A 442 25.72 6.41 28.21
CA GLU A 442 25.22 5.82 26.95
C GLU A 442 24.87 6.88 25.90
N LYS A 443 25.88 7.25 25.09
CA LYS A 443 25.73 8.05 23.87
C LYS A 443 25.28 7.20 22.67
N ASN A 444 24.40 6.23 22.88
CA ASN A 444 23.81 5.42 21.80
C ASN A 444 22.58 6.18 21.28
N LEU A 445 22.79 7.18 20.41
CA LEU A 445 23.04 7.09 18.97
C LEU A 445 21.73 6.81 18.21
N ILE A 446 21.01 7.90 17.97
CA ILE A 446 19.94 7.97 16.98
C ILE A 446 20.55 7.67 15.61
N LEU A 447 20.41 6.43 15.15
CA LEU A 447 20.79 5.98 13.82
C LEU A 447 19.57 6.05 12.92
N SER A 448 19.49 7.09 12.08
CA SER A 448 19.24 6.95 10.63
C SER A 448 18.34 8.04 10.01
N LEU A 449 18.78 8.49 8.83
CA LEU A 449 17.99 9.14 7.77
C LEU A 449 17.61 8.07 6.74
N SER A 450 16.38 8.10 6.21
CA SER A 450 15.89 7.18 5.16
C SER A 450 16.68 7.16 3.84
N ARG A 451 17.80 7.91 3.72
CA ARG A 451 18.90 7.74 2.75
C ARG A 451 19.90 8.88 2.99
N GLN A 452 21.18 8.58 3.25
CA GLN A 452 22.24 9.61 3.25
C GLN A 452 22.33 10.34 1.88
N GLN A 453 22.05 9.64 0.78
CA GLN A 453 22.06 10.21 -0.57
C GLN A 453 20.97 11.28 -0.79
N ALA A 454 19.83 11.17 -0.11
CA ALA A 454 18.74 12.13 -0.24
C ALA A 454 19.04 13.47 0.48
N MET A 455 20.20 13.58 1.15
CA MET A 455 20.70 14.86 1.62
C MET A 455 21.42 15.68 0.54
N GLN A 456 21.86 15.06 -0.55
CA GLN A 456 22.60 15.74 -1.60
C GLN A 456 21.72 16.13 -2.79
N ASP A 457 20.63 15.40 -3.01
CA ASP A 457 19.70 15.70 -4.10
C ASP A 457 18.44 16.41 -3.56
N GLU A 458 18.18 17.63 -4.04
CA GLU A 458 16.93 18.36 -3.79
C GLU A 458 15.72 17.62 -4.36
N SER A 459 15.92 16.63 -5.24
CA SER A 459 14.85 15.81 -5.83
C SER A 459 14.07 14.96 -4.81
N GLY A 460 14.55 14.87 -3.56
CA GLY A 460 13.70 14.69 -2.38
C GLY A 460 13.53 13.25 -1.90
N ILE A 461 13.60 13.09 -0.57
CA ILE A 461 13.15 11.89 0.15
C ILE A 461 11.68 11.67 -0.17
N LEU A 462 11.38 10.51 -0.77
CA LEU A 462 10.08 10.19 -1.39
C LEU A 462 9.61 8.78 -1.01
N HIS A 463 9.61 8.46 0.28
CA HIS A 463 8.63 7.49 0.75
C HIS A 463 7.34 8.28 1.02
N LEU A 464 6.23 7.79 0.47
CA LEU A 464 4.91 8.40 0.46
C LEU A 464 4.72 9.51 -0.56
N ASP A 465 3.93 9.18 -1.60
CA ASP A 465 3.09 10.09 -2.38
C ASP A 465 3.76 11.45 -2.64
N ARG A 466 4.37 11.68 -3.83
CA ARG A 466 5.18 12.88 -4.18
C ARG A 466 4.49 14.27 -3.99
N GLY A 467 3.98 14.58 -2.81
CA GLY A 467 3.09 15.69 -2.47
C GLY A 467 1.64 15.52 -2.92
N SER A 468 0.78 16.42 -2.41
CA SER A 468 -0.59 16.61 -2.90
C SER A 468 -0.64 16.89 -4.39
N ASN A 469 0.39 17.48 -4.99
CA ASN A 469 0.48 17.71 -6.43
C ASN A 469 0.66 16.41 -7.23
N HIS A 470 1.21 15.35 -6.62
CA HIS A 470 1.31 14.03 -7.24
C HIS A 470 0.03 13.20 -7.06
N LEU A 471 -0.70 13.43 -5.97
CA LEU A 471 -2.03 12.83 -5.74
C LEU A 471 -3.18 13.57 -6.43
N ALA A 472 -3.02 14.87 -6.70
CA ALA A 472 -3.99 15.71 -7.42
C ALA A 472 -3.79 15.68 -8.94
N ARG A 473 -2.65 15.15 -9.39
CA ARG A 473 -2.45 14.75 -10.78
C ARG A 473 -3.46 13.66 -11.12
N ASN A 474 -4.16 13.82 -12.24
CA ASN A 474 -5.08 12.78 -12.72
C ASN A 474 -4.26 11.50 -12.93
N ALA A 475 -4.86 10.32 -12.80
CA ALA A 475 -4.15 9.07 -13.12
C ALA A 475 -3.49 9.10 -14.51
N LYS A 476 -4.06 9.88 -15.44
CA LYS A 476 -3.49 10.19 -16.76
C LYS A 476 -2.08 10.77 -16.69
N ASP A 477 -1.74 11.56 -15.68
CA ASP A 477 -0.40 12.15 -15.54
C ASP A 477 0.65 11.09 -15.13
N PHE A 478 0.23 9.98 -14.51
CA PHE A 478 1.11 8.83 -14.28
C PHE A 478 1.34 8.02 -15.56
N THR A 479 0.40 8.10 -16.52
CA THR A 479 0.54 7.39 -17.80
C THR A 479 1.53 8.07 -18.74
N THR A 480 1.72 9.39 -18.59
CA THR A 480 2.60 10.21 -19.42
C THR A 480 3.96 10.48 -18.77
N SER A 481 4.05 10.38 -17.44
CA SER A 481 5.31 10.53 -16.72
C SER A 481 6.21 9.30 -16.90
N GLN A 482 7.49 9.54 -17.18
CA GLN A 482 8.58 8.57 -17.27
C GLN A 482 8.96 7.95 -15.91
N PHE A 483 7.99 7.72 -15.01
CA PHE A 483 8.33 7.15 -13.71
C PHE A 483 8.57 5.66 -13.84
N GLU A 484 9.75 5.24 -13.43
CA GLU A 484 10.11 3.83 -13.38
C GLU A 484 9.67 3.24 -12.05
N ALA A 485 9.30 1.96 -12.05
CA ALA A 485 8.84 1.28 -10.83
C ALA A 485 9.85 1.41 -9.68
N HIS A 486 11.15 1.35 -9.98
CA HIS A 486 12.22 1.41 -8.98
C HIS A 486 12.25 2.73 -8.19
N GLU A 487 11.68 3.82 -8.71
CA GLU A 487 11.56 5.10 -8.00
C GLU A 487 10.55 5.03 -6.84
N TYR A 488 9.71 3.99 -6.80
CA TYR A 488 8.70 3.80 -5.77
C TYR A 488 9.11 2.75 -4.72
N TYR A 489 10.29 2.13 -4.86
CA TYR A 489 10.78 1.10 -3.94
C TYR A 489 10.90 1.63 -2.51
N ASP A 490 11.31 2.88 -2.34
CA ASP A 490 11.51 3.49 -1.02
C ASP A 490 10.20 3.51 -0.19
N THR A 491 9.02 3.55 -0.85
CA THR A 491 7.73 3.41 -0.16
C THR A 491 7.52 2.02 0.44
N PHE A 492 8.09 0.97 -0.13
CA PHE A 492 8.02 -0.37 0.46
C PHE A 492 9.18 -0.61 1.42
N VAL A 493 10.39 -0.12 1.11
CA VAL A 493 11.53 -0.22 2.03
C VAL A 493 11.18 0.38 3.39
N ASP A 494 10.62 1.59 3.41
CA ASP A 494 10.28 2.27 4.65
C ASP A 494 9.16 1.56 5.43
N VAL A 495 8.11 1.05 4.78
CA VAL A 495 7.00 0.40 5.51
C VAL A 495 7.47 -0.89 6.18
N TYR A 496 8.37 -1.64 5.52
CA TYR A 496 8.91 -2.87 6.08
C TYR A 496 9.94 -2.58 7.18
N ILE A 497 10.80 -1.56 7.04
CA ILE A 497 11.68 -1.16 8.15
C ILE A 497 10.82 -0.68 9.32
N LEU A 498 9.87 0.23 9.11
CA LEU A 498 8.95 0.65 10.18
C LEU A 498 8.26 -0.54 10.86
N SER A 499 7.84 -1.57 10.12
CA SER A 499 7.17 -2.74 10.71
C SER A 499 8.09 -3.65 11.52
N GLN A 500 9.41 -3.63 11.29
CA GLN A 500 10.38 -4.40 12.09
C GLN A 500 10.80 -3.70 13.39
N ALA A 501 10.31 -2.49 13.69
CA ALA A 501 10.56 -1.82 14.96
C ALA A 501 9.77 -2.47 16.11
N ASP A 502 10.30 -2.36 17.34
CA ASP A 502 9.58 -2.80 18.55
C ASP A 502 8.40 -1.88 18.85
N CYS A 503 8.58 -0.57 18.69
CA CYS A 503 7.54 0.43 18.92
C CYS A 503 7.48 1.44 17.77
N ILE A 504 6.27 1.85 17.39
CA ILE A 504 6.05 2.77 16.26
C ILE A 504 5.20 3.96 16.70
N THR A 505 5.71 5.17 16.48
CA THR A 505 4.90 6.39 16.54
C THR A 505 4.54 6.84 15.14
N PHE A 506 3.30 7.27 14.92
CA PHE A 506 2.86 7.72 13.60
C PHE A 506 1.87 8.88 13.68
N ASN A 507 1.82 9.72 12.64
CA ASN A 507 0.77 10.73 12.47
C ASN A 507 -0.27 10.32 11.41
N VAL A 508 -0.77 11.33 10.69
CA VAL A 508 -1.81 11.26 9.67
C VAL A 508 -1.43 10.39 8.47
N GLY A 509 -2.45 9.98 7.73
CA GLY A 509 -2.27 9.41 6.40
C GLY A 509 -1.92 7.93 6.37
N ASN A 510 -2.31 7.18 7.40
CA ASN A 510 -2.50 5.72 7.41
C ASN A 510 -1.29 4.81 7.13
N TYR A 511 -0.15 5.36 6.70
CA TYR A 511 1.05 4.59 6.36
C TYR A 511 1.80 4.10 7.59
N GLY A 512 2.02 4.95 8.59
CA GLY A 512 2.54 4.47 9.87
C GLY A 512 1.59 3.47 10.56
N LYS A 513 0.26 3.65 10.42
CA LYS A 513 -0.72 2.63 10.84
C LYS A 513 -0.57 1.32 10.05
N TRP A 514 -0.23 1.39 8.75
CA TRP A 514 0.03 0.20 7.93
C TRP A 514 1.27 -0.56 8.41
N ALA A 515 2.39 0.14 8.62
CA ALA A 515 3.59 -0.47 9.19
C ALA A 515 3.30 -1.13 10.54
N ASN A 516 2.52 -0.47 11.40
CA ASN A 516 2.09 -1.06 12.66
C ASN A 516 1.22 -2.31 12.49
N LEU A 517 0.32 -2.36 11.50
CA LEU A 517 -0.46 -3.58 11.23
C LEU A 517 0.41 -4.76 10.78
N LEU A 518 1.59 -4.48 10.21
CA LEU A 518 2.58 -5.47 9.80
C LEU A 518 3.57 -5.85 10.92
N SER A 519 3.63 -5.08 12.01
CA SER A 519 4.60 -5.28 13.08
C SER A 519 4.29 -6.51 13.94
N ASP A 520 5.33 -7.10 14.51
CA ASP A 520 5.20 -8.14 15.53
C ASP A 520 4.54 -7.60 16.80
N ASN A 521 4.95 -6.40 17.21
CA ASN A 521 4.49 -5.74 18.42
C ASN A 521 3.50 -4.64 18.09
N ARG A 522 2.30 -5.05 17.67
CA ARG A 522 1.21 -4.14 17.28
C ARG A 522 0.66 -3.32 18.45
N GLN A 523 0.98 -3.69 19.69
CA GLN A 523 0.51 -3.01 20.88
C GLN A 523 1.39 -1.81 21.24
N CYS A 524 2.69 -1.87 20.93
CA CYS A 524 3.58 -0.75 21.19
C CYS A 524 3.48 0.33 20.10
N ARG A 525 2.40 1.12 20.16
CA ARG A 525 2.16 2.17 19.18
C ARG A 525 1.53 3.40 19.79
N ILE A 526 1.79 4.55 19.18
CA ILE A 526 1.14 5.80 19.56
C ILE A 526 0.89 6.70 18.35
N SER A 527 -0.34 7.20 18.24
CA SER A 527 -0.67 8.24 17.29
C SER A 527 -0.23 9.58 17.86
N HIS A 528 0.69 10.27 17.19
CA HIS A 528 1.09 11.64 17.56
C HIS A 528 0.27 12.72 16.83
N MET A 529 -0.87 12.34 16.26
CA MET A 529 -1.86 13.25 15.69
C MET A 529 -2.80 13.81 16.77
N GLY A 530 -2.84 15.13 16.93
CA GLY A 530 -3.96 15.84 17.56
C GLY A 530 -3.84 16.19 19.06
N ARG A 531 -2.93 15.57 19.82
CA ARG A 531 -2.66 15.93 21.22
C ARG A 531 -1.15 15.92 21.50
N LYS A 532 -0.70 16.77 22.42
CA LYS A 532 0.59 16.54 23.07
C LYS A 532 0.48 15.15 23.71
N CYS A 533 1.46 14.29 23.50
CA CYS A 533 1.51 13.06 24.29
C CYS A 533 1.66 13.45 25.75
N ASP A 534 0.54 13.59 26.46
CA ASP A 534 0.44 13.83 27.89
C ASP A 534 0.42 12.48 28.62
N ALA A 535 0.86 12.47 29.88
CA ALA A 535 1.17 11.22 30.60
C ALA A 535 -0.06 10.32 30.87
N SER A 536 -1.27 10.82 30.66
CA SER A 536 -2.53 10.13 30.96
C SER A 536 -3.02 9.15 29.89
N ASP A 537 -2.48 9.19 28.67
CA ASP A 537 -3.12 8.55 27.50
C ASP A 537 -2.48 7.19 27.11
N LEU A 538 -1.62 6.63 27.97
CA LEU A 538 -1.08 5.29 27.81
C LEU A 538 -2.15 4.26 28.19
N VAL A 539 -2.90 3.75 27.20
CA VAL A 539 -3.60 2.47 27.33
C VAL A 539 -2.54 1.37 27.22
N LEU A 540 -1.80 1.16 28.29
CA LEU A 540 -1.02 -0.05 28.42
C LEU A 540 -2.01 -1.20 28.57
N PRO A 541 -1.80 -2.34 27.89
CA PRO A 541 -2.44 -3.55 28.35
C PRO A 541 -2.03 -3.71 29.81
N VAL A 542 -3.03 -3.85 30.69
CA VAL A 542 -2.79 -4.38 32.03
C VAL A 542 -2.16 -5.73 31.78
N VAL A 543 -0.83 -5.82 31.90
CA VAL A 543 -0.17 -7.10 32.08
C VAL A 543 -0.81 -7.60 33.36
N LYS A 544 -1.72 -8.56 33.25
CA LYS A 544 -2.09 -9.36 34.40
C LYS A 544 -0.77 -10.00 34.81
N GLU A 545 -0.19 -9.51 35.90
CA GLU A 545 0.79 -10.28 36.62
C GLU A 545 0.10 -11.63 36.83
N GLU A 546 0.64 -12.68 36.21
CA GLU A 546 0.25 -14.03 36.57
C GLU A 546 0.66 -14.13 38.03
N ASP A 547 -0.33 -14.02 38.92
CA ASP A 547 -0.17 -14.37 40.31
C ASP A 547 0.27 -15.84 40.29
N ASP A 548 1.57 -16.06 40.45
CA ASP A 548 2.15 -17.35 40.80
C ASP A 548 1.59 -17.69 42.19
N ASP A 549 0.37 -18.22 42.22
CA ASP A 549 -0.21 -18.90 43.36
C ASP A 549 0.61 -20.18 43.57
N ASP A 550 1.70 -20.01 44.31
CA ASP A 550 2.52 -21.05 44.93
C ASP A 550 1.62 -21.78 45.95
N GLU A 551 0.79 -22.72 45.45
CA GLU A 551 0.05 -23.67 46.29
C GLU A 551 1.04 -24.63 46.95
N GLY A 552 1.56 -24.20 48.10
CA GLY A 552 2.10 -25.10 49.11
C GLY A 552 0.97 -25.66 49.99
N GLU A 553 0.58 -26.91 49.73
CA GLU A 553 0.08 -27.86 50.74
C GLU A 553 0.72 -29.24 50.56
#